data_AF-A0A534J9N2-F1
#
_entry.id   AF-A0A534J9N2-F1
#
_cell.length_a   1.000
_cell.length_b   1.000
_cell.length_c   1.000
_cell.angle_alpha   90.00
_cell.angle_beta   90.00
_cell.angle_gamma   90.00
#
_symmetry.space_group_name_H-M   'P 1'
#
loop_
_entity.id
_entity.type
_entity.pdbx_description
1 polymer ?
#
loop_
_entity_poly.entity_id
_entity_poly.type
_entity_poly.pdbx_seq_one_letter_code
_entity_poly.pdbx_strand_id
1 'polypeptide(L)'
;MKLFRDGLETAREAAAQSSPKISLSNLGNVIFELEGIEARVRHAEQGYSGFSSAIRVEEDELDRLYEYDYAMIEGLDSAGKDVPALQAAVDANDRGAFDNAVRKLRADLKAFDDAFKQRIAVISGTAVS
;
A
#
# COMPACT_ATOMS: atom_id res chain seq x y z
N MET A 1 -8.49 4.78 0.33
CA MET A 1 -7.99 3.84 -0.70
C MET A 1 -8.89 3.73 -1.93
N LYS A 2 -10.22 3.85 -1.86
CA LYS A 2 -11.09 3.86 -3.06
C LYS A 2 -10.65 4.83 -4.17
N LEU A 3 -10.41 6.11 -3.83
CA LEU A 3 -9.92 7.13 -4.78
C LEU A 3 -8.58 6.74 -5.43
N PHE A 4 -7.74 6.02 -4.68
CA PHE A 4 -6.44 5.55 -5.14
C PHE A 4 -6.59 4.43 -6.18
N ARG A 5 -7.46 3.44 -5.90
CA ARG A 5 -7.82 2.39 -6.85
C ARG A 5 -8.43 2.96 -8.11
N ASP A 6 -9.39 3.88 -7.98
CA ASP A 6 -10.06 4.51 -9.13
C ASP A 6 -9.02 5.19 -10.06
N GLY A 7 -7.98 5.81 -9.48
CA GLY A 7 -6.84 6.36 -10.23
C GLY A 7 -5.99 5.31 -10.96
N LEU A 8 -5.72 4.17 -10.33
CA LEU A 8 -4.96 3.08 -10.96
C LEU A 8 -5.72 2.41 -12.11
N GLU A 9 -7.03 2.20 -11.95
CA GLU A 9 -7.88 1.68 -13.02
C GLU A 9 -7.94 2.66 -14.19
N THR A 10 -8.03 3.97 -13.91
CA THR A 10 -7.97 5.01 -14.96
C THR A 10 -6.65 4.96 -15.73
N ALA A 11 -5.51 4.86 -15.03
CA ALA A 11 -4.20 4.74 -15.68
C ALA A 11 -4.07 3.45 -16.50
N ARG A 12 -4.68 2.35 -16.04
CA ARG A 12 -4.72 1.07 -16.73
C ARG A 12 -5.56 1.13 -18.01
N GLU A 13 -6.73 1.77 -17.97
CA GLU A 13 -7.57 1.99 -19.14
C GLU A 13 -6.88 2.89 -20.17
N ALA A 14 -6.24 3.97 -19.71
CA ALA A 14 -5.46 4.87 -20.57
C ALA A 14 -4.29 4.13 -21.24
N ALA A 15 -3.56 3.29 -20.50
CA ALA A 15 -2.48 2.47 -21.04
C ALA A 15 -2.99 1.47 -22.10
N ALA A 16 -4.17 0.88 -21.89
CA ALA A 16 -4.78 -0.06 -22.83
C ALA A 16 -5.16 0.59 -24.17
N GLN A 17 -5.56 1.86 -24.13
CA GLN A 17 -5.97 2.62 -25.31
C GLN A 17 -4.79 3.25 -26.06
N SER A 18 -3.71 3.61 -25.36
CA SER A 18 -2.63 4.44 -25.90
C SER A 18 -1.45 3.66 -26.48
N SER A 19 -1.11 2.45 -25.98
CA SER A 19 0.11 1.78 -26.45
C SER A 19 0.16 0.27 -26.15
N PRO A 20 0.30 -0.62 -27.17
CA PRO A 20 0.41 -2.07 -26.97
C PRO A 20 1.71 -2.51 -26.26
N LYS A 21 2.63 -1.59 -25.96
CA LYS A 21 3.92 -1.87 -25.29
C LYS A 21 3.91 -1.63 -23.78
N ILE A 22 2.87 -1.00 -23.22
CA ILE A 22 2.72 -0.81 -21.78
C ILE A 22 2.08 -2.07 -21.18
N SER A 23 2.72 -2.66 -20.17
CA SER A 23 2.28 -3.92 -19.59
C SER A 23 1.04 -3.73 -18.71
N LEU A 24 -0.14 -4.05 -19.26
CA LEU A 24 -1.41 -4.07 -18.52
C LEU A 24 -1.37 -5.04 -17.32
N SER A 25 -0.57 -6.10 -17.43
CA SER A 25 -0.36 -7.07 -16.35
C SER A 25 0.31 -6.46 -15.14
N ASN A 26 1.21 -5.47 -15.33
CA ASN A 26 1.90 -4.83 -14.23
C ASN A 26 0.94 -4.00 -13.37
N LEU A 27 0.04 -3.22 -13.99
CA LEU A 27 -0.99 -2.47 -13.25
C LEU A 27 -2.02 -3.40 -12.60
N GLY A 28 -2.44 -4.46 -13.30
CA GLY A 28 -3.33 -5.47 -12.72
C GLY A 28 -2.77 -6.09 -11.44
N ASN A 29 -1.47 -6.39 -11.41
CA ASN A 29 -0.82 -6.92 -10.21
C ASN A 29 -0.81 -5.90 -9.06
N VAL A 30 -0.56 -4.61 -9.35
CA VAL A 30 -0.59 -3.55 -8.32
C VAL A 30 -1.99 -3.38 -7.74
N ILE A 31 -3.02 -3.39 -8.59
CA ILE A 31 -4.41 -3.29 -8.17
C ILE A 31 -4.76 -4.48 -7.25
N PHE A 32 -4.37 -5.70 -7.63
CA PHE A 32 -4.58 -6.89 -6.82
C PHE A 32 -3.85 -6.82 -5.46
N GLU A 33 -2.61 -6.30 -5.44
CA GLU A 33 -1.86 -6.08 -4.20
C GLU A 33 -2.57 -5.08 -3.27
N LEU A 34 -3.07 -3.97 -3.82
CA LEU A 34 -3.83 -2.97 -3.10
C LEU A 34 -5.14 -3.54 -2.53
N GLU A 35 -5.86 -4.36 -3.30
CA GLU A 35 -7.06 -5.06 -2.82
C GLU A 35 -6.75 -5.98 -1.64
N GLY A 36 -5.62 -6.71 -1.70
CA GLY A 36 -5.16 -7.54 -0.61
C GLY A 36 -4.83 -6.73 0.66
N ILE A 37 -4.20 -5.57 0.50
CA ILE A 37 -3.92 -4.63 1.62
C ILE A 37 -5.23 -4.12 2.21
N GLU A 38 -6.16 -3.64 1.39
CA GLU A 38 -7.47 -3.16 1.84
C GLU A 38 -8.24 -4.22 2.61
N ALA A 39 -8.26 -5.46 2.11
CA ALA A 39 -8.90 -6.58 2.77
C ALA A 39 -8.27 -6.84 4.15
N ARG A 40 -6.93 -6.87 4.24
CA ARG A 40 -6.22 -7.04 5.52
C ARG A 40 -6.56 -5.95 6.51
N VAL A 41 -6.51 -4.69 6.10
CA VAL A 41 -6.85 -3.54 6.96
C VAL A 41 -8.29 -3.63 7.45
N ARG A 42 -9.23 -3.93 6.55
CA ARG A 42 -10.66 -4.03 6.87
C ARG A 42 -10.98 -5.18 7.83
N HIS A 43 -10.29 -6.31 7.69
CA HIS A 43 -10.58 -7.52 8.46
C HIS A 43 -9.71 -7.68 9.72
N ALA A 44 -8.76 -6.79 9.96
CA ALA A 44 -7.89 -6.85 11.13
C ALA A 44 -8.66 -6.85 12.46
N GLU A 45 -9.77 -6.10 12.56
CA GLU A 45 -10.67 -6.08 13.74
C GLU A 45 -11.13 -7.47 14.19
N GLN A 46 -11.38 -8.39 13.25
CA GLN A 46 -11.83 -9.75 13.58
C GLN A 46 -10.70 -10.62 14.13
N GLY A 47 -9.45 -10.34 13.73
CA GLY A 47 -8.25 -11.03 14.21
C GLY A 47 -7.76 -10.56 15.59
N TYR A 48 -8.15 -9.34 16.03
CA TYR A 48 -7.80 -8.81 17.36
C TYR A 48 -8.60 -9.42 18.52
N SER A 49 -9.65 -10.21 18.24
CA SER A 49 -10.58 -10.73 19.25
C SER A 49 -10.00 -11.81 20.18
N GLY A 50 -8.79 -12.32 19.92
CA GLY A 50 -8.26 -13.54 20.54
C GLY A 50 -7.52 -13.42 21.87
N PHE A 51 -7.08 -12.24 22.31
CA PHE A 51 -6.29 -12.10 23.54
C PHE A 51 -6.77 -10.93 24.41
N SER A 52 -7.90 -11.11 25.09
CA SER A 52 -8.33 -10.28 26.22
C SER A 52 -7.44 -10.54 27.45
N SER A 53 -6.16 -10.24 27.34
CA SER A 53 -5.31 -9.99 28.50
C SER A 53 -5.31 -8.48 28.73
N ALA A 54 -5.19 -8.01 29.98
CA ALA A 54 -4.92 -6.61 30.26
C ALA A 54 -3.51 -6.26 29.76
N ILE A 55 -3.35 -6.09 28.44
CA ILE A 55 -2.09 -5.69 27.81
C ILE A 55 -1.88 -4.24 28.23
N ARG A 56 -0.93 -4.05 29.14
CA ARG A 56 -0.41 -2.74 29.48
C ARG A 56 0.61 -2.45 28.39
N VAL A 57 0.25 -1.56 27.46
CA VAL A 57 1.19 -1.07 26.45
C VAL A 57 2.15 -0.16 27.19
N GLU A 58 3.42 -0.53 27.25
CA GLU A 58 4.47 0.28 27.87
C GLU A 58 4.81 1.49 26.97
N GLU A 59 5.44 2.53 27.50
CA GLU A 59 5.76 3.76 26.73
C GLU A 59 6.54 3.45 25.45
N ASP A 60 7.54 2.55 25.52
CA ASP A 60 8.32 2.14 24.35
C ASP A 60 7.49 1.41 23.28
N GLU A 61 6.44 0.68 23.66
CA GLU A 61 5.53 0.03 22.73
C GLU A 61 4.60 1.04 22.07
N LEU A 62 4.17 2.05 22.83
CA LEU A 62 3.36 3.15 22.32
C LEU A 62 4.14 3.99 21.28
N ASP A 63 5.40 4.29 21.56
CA ASP A 63 6.28 5.00 20.62
C ASP A 63 6.46 4.23 19.31
N ARG A 64 6.67 2.90 19.39
CA ARG A 64 6.72 2.02 18.21
C ARG A 64 5.42 2.06 17.41
N LEU A 65 4.26 2.09 18.07
CA LEU A 65 2.98 2.21 17.38
C LEU A 65 2.87 3.52 16.60
N TYR A 66 3.36 4.64 17.16
CA TYR A 66 3.40 5.91 16.45
C TYR A 66 4.35 5.89 15.25
N GLU A 67 5.50 5.24 15.35
CA GLU A 67 6.42 5.07 14.22
C GLU A 67 5.76 4.29 13.08
N TYR A 68 5.04 3.21 13.39
CA TYR A 68 4.32 2.45 12.38
C TYR A 68 3.16 3.25 11.78
N ASP A 69 2.40 3.99 12.60
CA ASP A 69 1.32 4.85 12.12
C ASP A 69 1.86 5.94 11.18
N TYR A 70 3.00 6.54 11.52
CA TYR A 70 3.69 7.50 10.67
C TYR A 70 4.15 6.88 9.33
N ALA A 71 4.80 5.72 9.39
CA ALA A 71 5.24 5.00 8.19
C ALA A 71 4.08 4.61 7.26
N MET A 72 2.93 4.22 7.81
CA MET A 72 1.71 3.99 7.02
C MET A 72 1.23 5.27 6.33
N ILE A 73 1.21 6.41 7.03
CA ILE A 73 0.80 7.69 6.45
C ILE A 73 1.76 8.11 5.33
N GLU A 74 3.07 8.02 5.54
CA GLU A 74 4.07 8.35 4.52
C GLU A 74 3.98 7.44 3.30
N GLY A 75 3.77 6.13 3.51
CA GLY A 75 3.59 5.17 2.44
C GLY A 75 2.36 5.48 1.58
N LEU A 76 1.25 5.88 2.22
CA LEU A 76 0.03 6.25 1.51
C LEU A 76 0.17 7.58 0.74
N ASP A 77 0.83 8.58 1.33
CA ASP A 77 1.10 9.86 0.65
C ASP A 77 2.03 9.68 -0.55
N SER A 78 3.06 8.84 -0.40
CA SER A 78 4.00 8.52 -1.48
C SER A 78 3.32 7.75 -2.62
N ALA A 79 2.50 6.73 -2.28
CA ALA A 79 1.70 6.02 -3.26
C ALA A 79 0.73 6.97 -4.00
N GLY A 80 0.09 7.90 -3.29
CA GLY A 80 -0.78 8.92 -3.86
C GLY A 80 -0.10 9.77 -4.95
N LYS A 81 1.18 10.10 -4.79
CA LYS A 81 1.99 10.84 -5.77
C LYS A 81 2.40 10.01 -6.99
N ASP A 82 2.43 8.68 -6.85
CA ASP A 82 2.83 7.79 -7.94
C ASP A 82 1.74 7.61 -9.01
N VAL A 83 0.47 7.79 -8.66
CA VAL A 83 -0.65 7.71 -9.62
C VAL A 83 -0.57 8.79 -10.71
N PRO A 84 -0.40 10.09 -10.37
CA PRO A 84 -0.15 11.11 -11.38
C PRO A 84 1.10 10.85 -12.23
N ALA A 85 2.16 10.28 -11.63
CA ALA A 85 3.39 9.94 -12.36
C ALA A 85 3.17 8.79 -13.36
N LEU A 86 2.36 7.78 -13.00
CA LEU A 86 1.94 6.72 -13.90
C LEU A 86 1.13 7.29 -15.08
N GLN A 87 0.16 8.17 -14.81
CA GLN A 87 -0.64 8.79 -15.85
C GLN A 87 0.23 9.61 -16.81
N ALA A 88 1.13 10.44 -16.28
CA ALA A 88 2.05 11.24 -17.09
C ALA A 88 2.96 10.37 -17.98
N ALA A 89 3.44 9.24 -17.46
CA ALA A 89 4.26 8.30 -18.23
C ALA A 89 3.47 7.61 -19.35
N VAL A 90 2.20 7.28 -19.11
CA VAL A 90 1.27 6.76 -20.13
C VAL A 90 1.04 7.80 -21.22
N ASP A 91 0.69 9.03 -20.84
CA ASP A 91 0.42 10.13 -21.77
C ASP A 91 1.66 10.47 -22.64
N ALA A 92 2.85 10.37 -22.06
CA ALA A 92 4.13 10.56 -22.76
C ALA A 92 4.58 9.33 -23.59
N ASN A 93 3.87 8.20 -23.50
CA ASN A 93 4.28 6.91 -24.06
C ASN A 93 5.72 6.49 -23.66
N ASP A 94 6.12 6.85 -22.44
CA ASP A 94 7.45 6.55 -21.88
C ASP A 94 7.39 5.29 -21.02
N ARG A 95 7.76 4.17 -21.63
CA ARG A 95 7.82 2.87 -20.95
C ARG A 95 8.81 2.85 -19.79
N GLY A 96 9.94 3.54 -19.89
CA GLY A 96 10.96 3.56 -18.84
C GLY A 96 10.45 4.27 -17.59
N ALA A 97 9.84 5.45 -17.78
CA ALA A 97 9.19 6.20 -16.72
C ALA A 97 8.03 5.41 -16.11
N PHE A 98 7.21 4.74 -16.94
CA PHE A 98 6.11 3.91 -16.48
C PHE A 98 6.59 2.74 -15.61
N ASP A 99 7.57 1.96 -16.08
CA ASP A 99 8.11 0.82 -15.34
C ASP A 99 8.77 1.26 -14.02
N ASN A 100 9.39 2.43 -13.98
CA ASN A 100 9.91 3.04 -12.75
C ASN A 100 8.79 3.42 -11.77
N ALA A 101 7.74 4.09 -12.25
CA ALA A 101 6.62 4.51 -11.43
C ALA A 101 5.85 3.30 -10.85
N VAL A 102 5.66 2.23 -11.62
CA VAL A 102 5.08 0.98 -11.12
C VAL A 102 5.94 0.36 -10.02
N ARG A 103 7.27 0.28 -10.22
CA ARG A 103 8.18 -0.27 -9.21
C ARG A 103 8.14 0.54 -7.91
N LYS A 104 8.14 1.86 -8.01
CA LYS A 104 8.06 2.75 -6.85
C LYS A 104 6.75 2.55 -6.10
N LEU A 105 5.62 2.54 -6.82
CA LEU A 105 4.32 2.32 -6.21
C LEU A 105 4.24 0.99 -5.45
N ARG A 106 4.80 -0.08 -6.02
CA ARG A 106 4.85 -1.39 -5.33
C ARG A 106 5.70 -1.34 -4.07
N ALA A 107 6.82 -0.62 -4.09
CA ALA A 107 7.64 -0.44 -2.90
C ALA A 107 6.90 0.34 -1.80
N ASP A 108 6.18 1.40 -2.16
CA ASP A 108 5.42 2.22 -1.22
C ASP A 108 4.24 1.46 -0.61
N LEU A 109 3.50 0.70 -1.43
CA LEU A 109 2.44 -0.20 -0.95
C LEU A 109 2.97 -1.31 -0.05
N LYS A 110 4.16 -1.85 -0.36
CA LYS A 110 4.82 -2.83 0.49
C LYS A 110 5.25 -2.22 1.83
N ALA A 111 5.81 -1.02 1.83
CA ALA A 111 6.19 -0.32 3.05
C ALA A 111 4.98 -0.08 3.97
N PHE A 112 3.86 0.36 3.38
CA PHE A 112 2.59 0.47 4.10
C PHE A 112 2.16 -0.87 4.72
N ASP A 113 2.15 -1.95 3.93
CA ASP A 113 1.70 -3.27 4.37
C ASP A 113 2.60 -3.85 5.46
N ASP A 114 3.92 -3.66 5.36
CA ASP A 114 4.88 -4.09 6.37
C ASP A 114 4.68 -3.33 7.67
N ALA A 115 4.52 -2.00 7.63
CA ALA A 115 4.24 -1.18 8.81
C ALA A 115 2.93 -1.60 9.48
N PHE A 116 1.88 -1.85 8.70
CA PHE A 116 0.60 -2.34 9.21
C PHE A 116 0.75 -3.71 9.91
N LYS A 117 1.49 -4.64 9.32
CA LYS A 117 1.77 -5.96 9.93
C LYS A 117 2.54 -5.84 11.23
N GLN A 118 3.54 -4.98 11.31
CA GLN A 118 4.30 -4.75 12.54
C GLN A 118 3.44 -4.14 13.64
N ARG A 119 2.62 -3.14 13.29
CA ARG A 119 1.63 -2.56 14.19
C ARG A 119 0.69 -3.61 14.78
N ILE A 120 0.16 -4.49 13.92
CA ILE A 120 -0.69 -5.61 14.34
C ILE A 120 0.06 -6.53 15.30
N ALA A 121 1.30 -6.91 14.98
CA ALA A 121 2.09 -7.82 15.80
C ALA A 121 2.36 -7.27 17.21
N VAL A 122 2.61 -5.96 17.34
CA VAL A 122 2.76 -5.29 18.63
C VAL A 122 1.43 -5.33 19.41
N ILE A 123 0.32 -4.96 18.78
CA ILE A 123 -1.00 -4.94 19.44
C ILE A 123 -1.46 -6.35 19.85
N SER A 124 -1.13 -7.39 19.07
CA SER A 124 -1.46 -8.78 19.41
C SER A 124 -0.46 -9.43 20.37
N GLY A 125 0.60 -8.74 20.78
CA GLY A 125 1.66 -9.29 21.63
C GLY A 125 2.47 -10.41 20.97
N THR A 126 2.50 -10.46 19.63
CA THR A 126 3.23 -11.48 18.85
C THR A 126 4.55 -10.94 18.28
N ALA A 127 4.87 -9.67 18.53
CA ALA A 127 6.18 -9.11 18.24
C ALA A 127 7.22 -9.78 19.17
N VAL A 128 8.23 -10.43 18.59
CA VAL A 128 9.32 -11.04 19.35
C VAL A 128 10.38 -9.98 19.60
N SER A 129 10.73 -9.77 20.87
CA SER A 129 11.81 -8.89 21.35
C SER A 129 13.20 -9.43 21.08
#